data_AF-A0A8C1X2M0-F1
#
_entry.id   AF-A0A8C1X2M0-F1
#
_cell.length_a   1.000
_cell.length_b   1.000
_cell.length_c   1.000
_cell.angle_alpha   90.00
_cell.angle_beta   90.00
_cell.angle_gamma   90.00
#
_symmetry.space_group_name_H-M   'P 1'
#
loop_
_entity.id
_entity.type
_entity.pdbx_description
1 polymer ?
#
loop_
_entity_poly.entity_id
_entity_poly.type
_entity_poly.pdbx_seq_one_letter_code
_entity_poly.pdbx_strand_id
1 'polypeptide(L)'
;MHQTLNCVSLCDPGVHVFIILIPVGPLTDEDKAETEQIQKIFDSSKHFILLFTTSLSVEGSATNFVKSRPESQRLISLCGGQYRMMGLNEPENSRQIPELLDYIENMKTEPYSLQMYMKAQENRVRHELEEQHKKELKRMENTIKELKQKIQPEGAECEADDQESLRIVLIGRTGSGKSATGNTILGREEIESKASTDSVTTDCKKGVGEVDGRSVAVVDTPGLFDTSLSNDQVTEEIVKCVSLSSPGPHVFVIVLSLGRFTKEEADTLDLIKKIFGHKAAQFSIVLFTGGDNLEGESVEDYVRRSNSAQLKKLIRDCGNRFLVFNNREKQDKTQVIQLLNMIEEVKNSNQGRYFTNSMFEEAEMSIKKRMDIEYKEKTEMERHYERLEQERKDEWERRKREDDERREEDRKRWETIIEYLKQEQEEQIKRRERERKEREEKERDEMKQKHEDEIKFIKKKHEDEARKQAEEFNDFRERKKRHKEQLREKQEELEKMRKKLENDREVFVREITWMLKDIEEVEKEKDEDKKELHQEVIRRIQRNKNSCVFQ
;
A
#
# COMPACT_ATOMS: atom_id res chain seq x y z
N MET A 1 4.22 -2.67 -21.80
CA MET A 1 2.97 -1.98 -21.41
C MET A 1 1.96 -2.94 -20.76
N HIS A 2 1.65 -4.10 -21.35
CA HIS A 2 0.70 -5.05 -20.74
C HIS A 2 1.23 -5.67 -19.43
N GLN A 3 2.51 -6.04 -19.39
CA GLN A 3 3.16 -6.57 -18.18
C GLN A 3 3.27 -5.52 -17.06
N THR A 4 3.59 -4.27 -17.40
CA THR A 4 3.69 -3.17 -16.42
C THR A 4 2.34 -2.75 -15.85
N LEU A 5 1.27 -2.79 -16.67
CA LEU A 5 -0.10 -2.61 -16.18
C LEU A 5 -0.49 -3.73 -15.20
N ASN A 6 -0.18 -4.98 -15.52
CA ASN A 6 -0.44 -6.10 -14.62
C ASN A 6 0.29 -5.95 -13.27
N CYS A 7 1.52 -5.41 -13.24
CA CYS A 7 2.23 -5.14 -11.99
C CYS A 7 1.48 -4.17 -11.07
N VAL A 8 0.79 -3.17 -11.62
CA VAL A 8 0.03 -2.19 -10.83
C VAL A 8 -1.35 -2.73 -10.45
N SER A 9 -2.03 -3.41 -11.37
CA SER A 9 -3.39 -3.93 -11.15
C SER A 9 -3.47 -5.10 -10.16
N LEU A 10 -2.35 -5.76 -9.87
CA LEU A 10 -2.31 -6.89 -8.94
C LEU A 10 -2.14 -6.46 -7.47
N CYS A 11 -1.93 -5.17 -7.19
CA CYS A 11 -1.75 -4.64 -5.85
C CYS A 11 -2.88 -3.65 -5.51
N ASP A 12 -3.78 -4.03 -4.59
CA ASP A 12 -4.86 -3.20 -4.05
C ASP A 12 -4.49 -2.78 -2.61
N PRO A 13 -4.52 -1.49 -2.22
CA PRO A 13 -4.99 -0.29 -2.95
C PRO A 13 -4.01 0.31 -3.96
N GLY A 14 -2.81 -0.25 -4.09
CA GLY A 14 -1.77 0.18 -5.03
C GLY A 14 -0.42 -0.43 -4.70
N VAL A 15 0.61 -0.07 -5.47
CA VAL A 15 1.99 -0.53 -5.22
C VAL A 15 2.66 0.41 -4.23
N HIS A 16 3.05 -0.09 -3.05
CA HIS A 16 3.73 0.72 -2.03
C HIS A 16 5.12 1.18 -2.50
N VAL A 17 5.87 0.28 -3.13
CA VAL A 17 7.20 0.57 -3.65
C VAL A 17 7.58 -0.40 -4.78
N PHE A 18 8.28 0.10 -5.77
CA PHE A 18 9.00 -0.66 -6.79
C PHE A 18 10.46 -0.79 -6.37
N ILE A 19 10.96 -2.01 -6.26
CA ILE A 19 12.35 -2.27 -5.88
C ILE A 19 13.15 -2.59 -7.15
N ILE A 20 14.18 -1.79 -7.42
CA ILE A 20 15.14 -2.04 -8.50
C ILE A 20 16.37 -2.71 -7.89
N LEU A 21 16.61 -3.96 -8.26
CA LEU A 21 17.74 -4.74 -7.76
C LEU A 21 18.97 -4.44 -8.60
N ILE A 22 20.06 -3.98 -7.95
CA ILE A 22 21.32 -3.68 -8.63
C ILE A 22 22.48 -4.39 -7.91
N PRO A 23 23.20 -5.32 -8.55
CA PRO A 23 24.38 -5.89 -7.94
C PRO A 23 25.48 -4.83 -7.73
N VAL A 24 26.18 -4.88 -6.60
CA VAL A 24 27.29 -3.96 -6.32
C VAL A 24 28.44 -4.26 -7.28
N GLY A 25 28.67 -3.34 -8.23
CA GLY A 25 29.70 -3.46 -9.25
C GLY A 25 29.75 -2.24 -10.18
N PRO A 26 30.60 -2.27 -11.22
CA PRO A 26 30.59 -1.26 -12.27
C PRO A 26 29.24 -1.27 -12.99
N LEU A 27 28.58 -0.12 -13.03
CA LEU A 27 27.33 0.05 -13.77
C LEU A 27 27.61 0.27 -15.25
N THR A 28 26.81 -0.38 -16.09
CA THR A 28 26.86 -0.23 -17.54
C THR A 28 25.92 0.89 -18.01
N ASP A 29 26.12 1.36 -19.25
CA ASP A 29 25.17 2.27 -19.89
C ASP A 29 23.79 1.62 -20.09
N GLU A 30 23.74 0.28 -20.15
CA GLU A 30 22.51 -0.51 -20.23
C GLU A 30 21.71 -0.45 -18.91
N ASP A 31 22.35 -0.68 -17.76
CA ASP A 31 21.71 -0.54 -16.43
C ASP A 31 21.09 0.85 -16.26
N LYS A 32 21.78 1.87 -16.77
CA LYS A 32 21.30 3.24 -16.77
C LYS A 32 20.12 3.44 -17.71
N ALA A 33 20.20 2.97 -18.94
CA ALA A 33 19.13 3.09 -19.92
C ALA A 33 17.85 2.38 -19.45
N GLU A 34 17.97 1.19 -18.87
CA GLU A 34 16.85 0.46 -18.30
C GLU A 34 16.21 1.21 -17.13
N THR A 35 17.02 1.72 -16.20
CA THR A 35 16.51 2.49 -15.06
C THR A 35 15.79 3.77 -15.53
N GLU A 36 16.34 4.49 -16.50
CA GLU A 36 15.70 5.66 -17.11
C GLU A 36 14.40 5.29 -17.82
N GLN A 37 14.35 4.14 -18.49
CA GLN A 37 13.16 3.66 -19.17
C GLN A 37 12.06 3.28 -18.18
N ILE A 38 12.40 2.59 -17.08
CA ILE A 38 11.47 2.26 -16.00
C ILE A 38 10.91 3.56 -15.39
N GLN A 39 11.79 4.52 -15.09
CA GLN A 39 11.37 5.80 -14.52
C GLN A 39 10.40 6.54 -15.46
N LYS A 40 10.67 6.55 -16.78
CA LYS A 40 9.75 7.09 -17.80
C LYS A 40 8.43 6.34 -17.92
N ILE A 41 8.40 5.03 -17.65
CA ILE A 41 7.16 4.24 -17.71
C ILE A 41 6.24 4.59 -16.55
N PHE A 42 6.78 4.78 -15.35
CA PHE A 42 6.00 5.02 -14.14
C PHE A 42 5.95 6.49 -13.72
N ASP A 43 6.66 7.39 -14.41
CA ASP A 43 6.64 8.84 -14.19
C ASP A 43 6.67 9.24 -12.70
N SER A 44 7.55 8.59 -11.93
CA SER A 44 7.57 8.68 -10.47
C SER A 44 8.97 8.45 -9.93
N SER A 45 9.42 9.33 -9.04
CA SER A 45 10.70 9.21 -8.33
C SER A 45 10.53 8.82 -6.86
N LYS A 46 9.30 8.80 -6.35
CA LYS A 46 9.01 8.58 -4.92
C LYS A 46 8.67 7.14 -4.55
N HIS A 47 8.32 6.34 -5.56
CA HIS A 47 7.87 4.96 -5.38
C HIS A 47 8.95 3.95 -5.75
N PHE A 48 10.22 4.36 -5.82
CA PHE A 48 11.33 3.49 -6.21
C PHE A 48 12.37 3.43 -5.10
N ILE A 49 12.80 2.22 -4.75
CA ILE A 49 13.99 1.98 -3.92
C ILE A 49 15.01 1.22 -4.76
N LEU A 50 16.23 1.74 -4.82
CA LEU A 50 17.37 1.00 -5.37
C LEU A 50 17.93 0.09 -4.29
N LEU A 51 17.86 -1.21 -4.50
CA LEU A 51 18.39 -2.20 -3.59
C LEU A 51 19.68 -2.78 -4.15
N PHE A 52 20.79 -2.33 -3.58
CA PHE A 52 22.12 -2.78 -3.96
C PHE A 52 22.47 -4.11 -3.29
N THR A 53 22.67 -5.17 -4.06
CA THR A 53 22.95 -6.51 -3.54
C THR A 53 24.44 -6.84 -3.58
N THR A 54 24.95 -7.47 -2.51
CA THR A 54 26.35 -7.90 -2.42
C THR A 54 26.46 -9.29 -1.81
N SER A 55 27.42 -10.09 -2.27
CA SER A 55 27.78 -11.39 -1.69
C SER A 55 28.76 -11.27 -0.51
N LEU A 56 29.27 -10.06 -0.24
CA LEU A 56 30.11 -9.77 0.91
C LEU A 56 29.24 -9.31 2.09
N SER A 57 29.81 -9.30 3.31
CA SER A 57 29.14 -8.68 4.46
C SER A 57 28.84 -7.21 4.15
N VAL A 58 27.68 -6.70 4.62
CA VAL A 58 27.32 -5.28 4.51
C VAL A 58 28.15 -4.46 5.50
N GLU A 59 29.47 -4.55 5.42
CA GLU A 59 30.40 -3.65 6.08
C GLU A 59 30.69 -2.43 5.20
N GLY A 60 31.20 -1.35 5.80
CA GLY A 60 31.29 -0.01 5.21
C GLY A 60 32.01 0.08 3.85
N SER A 61 32.77 -0.94 3.42
CA SER A 61 33.42 -0.98 2.11
C SER A 61 32.44 -0.97 0.94
N ALA A 62 31.36 -1.75 0.99
CA ALA A 62 30.35 -1.81 -0.07
C ALA A 62 29.52 -0.53 -0.13
N THR A 63 29.17 0.03 1.03
CA THR A 63 28.46 1.31 1.13
C THR A 63 29.32 2.47 0.61
N ASN A 64 30.62 2.48 0.91
CA ASN A 64 31.56 3.48 0.41
C ASN A 64 31.75 3.38 -1.11
N PHE A 65 31.72 2.18 -1.67
CA PHE A 65 31.79 1.98 -3.12
C PHE A 65 30.63 2.66 -3.85
N VAL A 66 29.38 2.41 -3.42
CA VAL A 66 28.18 3.04 -4.01
C VAL A 66 28.18 4.56 -3.82
N LYS A 67 28.66 5.06 -2.67
CA LYS A 67 28.75 6.50 -2.38
C LYS A 67 29.81 7.23 -3.21
N SER A 68 30.92 6.57 -3.53
CA SER A 68 32.06 7.18 -4.24
C SER A 68 31.91 7.20 -5.76
N ARG A 69 30.98 6.40 -6.32
CA ARG A 69 30.75 6.27 -7.78
C ARG A 69 29.73 7.28 -8.31
N PRO A 70 30.09 8.17 -9.26
CA PRO A 70 29.16 9.11 -9.87
C PRO A 70 27.96 8.43 -10.56
N GLU A 71 28.18 7.26 -11.16
CA GLU A 71 27.14 6.52 -11.88
C GLU A 71 26.06 6.03 -10.91
N SER A 72 26.47 5.49 -9.76
CA SER A 72 25.56 5.06 -8.71
C SER A 72 24.79 6.25 -8.13
N GLN A 73 25.45 7.39 -7.92
CA GLN A 73 24.78 8.61 -7.44
C GLN A 73 23.75 9.15 -8.42
N ARG A 74 24.00 9.06 -9.74
CA ARG A 74 23.03 9.43 -10.76
C ARG A 74 21.78 8.54 -10.69
N LEU A 75 21.95 7.21 -10.61
CA LEU A 75 20.82 6.29 -10.47
C LEU A 75 20.03 6.56 -9.18
N ILE A 76 20.73 6.76 -8.06
CA ILE A 76 20.12 7.13 -6.78
C ILE A 76 19.28 8.40 -6.94
N SER A 77 19.80 9.42 -7.62
CA SER A 77 19.06 10.65 -7.89
C SER A 77 17.84 10.45 -8.78
N LEU A 78 17.90 9.55 -9.77
CA LEU A 78 16.77 9.18 -10.63
C LEU A 78 15.61 8.55 -9.84
N CYS A 79 15.93 7.79 -8.79
CA CYS A 79 14.96 7.16 -7.89
C CYS A 79 14.70 7.98 -6.62
N GLY A 80 14.76 9.32 -6.70
CA GLY A 80 14.39 10.20 -5.59
C GLY A 80 15.30 10.13 -4.36
N GLY A 81 16.50 9.56 -4.51
CA GLY A 81 17.51 9.44 -3.46
C GLY A 81 17.39 8.18 -2.59
N GLN A 82 16.40 7.32 -2.85
CA GLN A 82 16.10 6.19 -1.98
C GLN A 82 16.90 4.94 -2.39
N TYR A 83 17.79 4.49 -1.52
CA TYR A 83 18.54 3.25 -1.74
C TYR A 83 18.85 2.50 -0.43
N ARG A 84 19.07 1.19 -0.56
CA ARG A 84 19.48 0.29 0.54
C ARG A 84 20.51 -0.71 0.04
N MET A 85 21.28 -1.27 0.96
CA MET A 85 22.22 -2.35 0.71
C MET A 85 21.64 -3.65 1.27
N MET A 86 21.84 -4.77 0.58
CA MET A 86 21.41 -6.10 1.04
C MET A 86 22.52 -7.12 0.85
N GLY A 87 22.84 -7.85 1.91
CA GLY A 87 23.86 -8.90 1.91
C GLY A 87 23.21 -10.26 1.63
N LEU A 88 23.57 -10.90 0.52
CA LEU A 88 22.96 -12.17 0.10
C LEU A 88 23.44 -13.37 0.94
N ASN A 89 24.55 -13.23 1.66
CA ASN A 89 25.17 -14.28 2.46
C ASN A 89 25.05 -14.03 3.98
N GLU A 90 24.14 -13.15 4.40
CA GLU A 90 23.91 -12.91 5.82
C GLU A 90 23.16 -14.05 6.51
N PRO A 91 23.42 -14.30 7.80
CA PRO A 91 22.74 -15.36 8.55
C PRO A 91 21.22 -15.14 8.60
N GLU A 92 20.44 -16.22 8.71
CA GLU A 92 18.96 -16.19 8.70
C GLU A 92 18.35 -15.27 9.77
N ASN A 93 19.08 -14.99 10.86
CA ASN A 93 18.67 -14.06 11.92
C ASN A 93 18.99 -12.58 11.62
N SER A 94 19.39 -12.23 10.39
CA SER A 94 19.68 -10.84 10.01
C SER A 94 18.43 -9.98 10.10
N ARG A 95 18.59 -8.73 10.55
CA ARG A 95 17.49 -7.75 10.62
C ARG A 95 17.25 -7.03 9.29
N GLN A 96 17.93 -7.39 8.21
CA GLN A 96 17.88 -6.66 6.93
C GLN A 96 16.47 -6.60 6.33
N ILE A 97 15.75 -7.72 6.32
CA ILE A 97 14.38 -7.79 5.79
C ILE A 97 13.40 -7.05 6.72
N PRO A 98 13.35 -7.32 8.04
CA PRO A 98 12.52 -6.53 8.96
C PRO A 98 12.78 -5.02 8.88
N GLU A 99 14.03 -4.59 8.78
CA GLU A 99 14.39 -3.16 8.65
C GLU A 99 13.96 -2.57 7.30
N LEU A 100 14.03 -3.34 6.22
CA LEU A 100 13.51 -2.91 4.92
C LEU A 100 11.99 -2.77 4.95
N LEU A 101 11.28 -3.72 5.56
CA LEU A 101 9.82 -3.67 5.72
C LEU A 101 9.39 -2.50 6.59
N ASP A 102 10.03 -2.30 7.75
CA ASP A 102 9.76 -1.15 8.63
C ASP A 102 10.05 0.17 7.91
N TYR A 103 11.11 0.23 7.09
CA TYR A 103 11.38 1.40 6.26
C TYR A 103 10.25 1.66 5.24
N ILE A 104 9.76 0.63 4.55
CA ILE A 104 8.67 0.73 3.56
C ILE A 104 7.36 1.14 4.24
N GLU A 105 7.01 0.55 5.39
CA GLU A 105 5.82 0.89 6.17
C GLU A 105 5.84 2.33 6.67
N ASN A 106 7.04 2.85 7.00
CA ASN A 106 7.23 4.23 7.45
C ASN A 106 7.39 5.25 6.30
N MET A 107 7.30 4.83 5.03
CA MET A 107 7.31 5.77 3.91
C MET A 107 6.07 6.65 3.95
N LYS A 108 6.26 7.98 3.86
CA LYS A 108 5.16 8.95 3.88
C LYS A 108 4.47 9.13 2.51
N THR A 109 4.62 8.17 1.61
CA THR A 109 4.09 8.21 0.25
C THR A 109 2.80 7.42 0.15
N GLU A 110 1.80 7.96 -0.56
CA GLU A 110 0.62 7.18 -0.93
C GLU A 110 1.02 5.99 -1.84
N PRO A 111 0.28 4.87 -1.86
CA PRO A 111 0.56 3.79 -2.80
C PRO A 111 0.40 4.25 -4.24
N TYR A 112 1.31 3.79 -5.11
CA TYR A 112 1.26 4.05 -6.55
C TYR A 112 0.04 3.36 -7.16
N SER A 113 -0.96 4.16 -7.52
CA SER A 113 -2.26 3.67 -7.96
C SER A 113 -2.34 3.44 -9.47
N LEU A 114 -3.36 2.71 -9.91
CA LEU A 114 -3.68 2.56 -11.32
C LEU A 114 -3.93 3.90 -12.02
N GLN A 115 -4.51 4.87 -11.31
CA GLN A 115 -4.74 6.22 -11.85
C GLN A 115 -3.42 6.95 -12.12
N MET A 116 -2.43 6.82 -11.20
CA MET A 116 -1.09 7.37 -11.43
C MET A 116 -0.42 6.72 -12.64
N TYR A 117 -0.57 5.40 -12.80
CA TYR A 117 -0.06 4.70 -13.99
C TYR A 117 -0.69 5.19 -15.29
N MET A 118 -2.02 5.36 -15.34
CA MET A 118 -2.69 5.89 -16.52
C MET A 118 -2.20 7.29 -16.85
N LYS A 119 -2.07 8.15 -15.84
CA LYS A 119 -1.53 9.51 -16.00
C LYS A 119 -0.08 9.50 -16.50
N ALA A 120 0.77 8.61 -15.98
CA ALA A 120 2.14 8.44 -16.45
C ALA A 120 2.20 8.06 -17.95
N GLN A 121 1.28 7.19 -18.41
CA GLN A 121 1.19 6.85 -19.83
C GLN A 121 0.73 8.05 -20.69
N GLU A 122 -0.25 8.81 -20.23
CA GLU A 122 -0.72 10.02 -20.91
C GLU A 122 0.40 11.05 -21.02
N ASN A 123 1.09 11.35 -19.91
CA ASN A 123 2.23 12.26 -19.88
C ASN A 123 3.34 11.85 -20.83
N ARG A 124 3.65 10.55 -20.89
CA ARG A 124 4.66 10.01 -21.80
C ARG A 124 4.29 10.25 -23.26
N VAL A 125 3.08 9.90 -23.66
CA VAL A 125 2.60 10.12 -25.04
C VAL A 125 2.59 11.62 -25.37
N ARG A 126 2.15 12.45 -24.41
CA ARG A 126 2.15 13.91 -24.54
C ARG A 126 3.57 14.44 -24.79
N HIS A 127 4.54 14.04 -23.97
CA HIS A 127 5.94 14.47 -24.10
C HIS A 127 6.58 13.98 -25.41
N GLU A 128 6.29 12.76 -25.86
CA GLU A 128 6.76 12.23 -27.15
C GLU A 128 6.23 13.08 -28.32
N LEU A 129 4.93 13.42 -28.31
CA LEU A 129 4.31 14.26 -29.32
C LEU A 129 4.83 15.69 -29.30
N GLU A 130 5.01 16.28 -28.11
CA GLU A 130 5.57 17.62 -27.94
C GLU A 130 7.00 17.73 -28.44
N GLU A 131 7.85 16.73 -28.17
CA GLU A 131 9.22 16.68 -28.67
C GLU A 131 9.26 16.50 -30.19
N GLN A 132 8.35 15.73 -30.77
CA GLN A 132 8.20 15.64 -32.23
C GLN A 132 7.79 17.00 -32.82
N HIS A 133 6.76 17.63 -32.28
CA HIS A 133 6.27 18.93 -32.75
C HIS A 133 7.36 20.01 -32.63
N LYS A 134 8.08 20.07 -31.51
CA LYS A 134 9.20 20.99 -31.31
C LYS A 134 10.33 20.77 -32.31
N LYS A 135 10.65 19.52 -32.64
CA LYS A 135 11.64 19.20 -33.69
C LYS A 135 11.17 19.67 -35.07
N GLU A 136 9.89 19.50 -35.40
CA GLU A 136 9.33 19.99 -36.67
C GLU A 136 9.33 21.52 -36.75
N LEU A 137 8.93 22.21 -35.68
CA LEU A 137 8.97 23.67 -35.62
C LEU A 137 10.39 24.21 -35.80
N LYS A 138 11.36 23.64 -35.07
CA LYS A 138 12.75 24.06 -35.17
C LYS A 138 13.32 23.82 -36.57
N ARG A 139 12.92 22.73 -37.23
CA ARG A 139 13.27 22.48 -38.64
C ARG A 139 12.69 23.58 -39.53
N MET A 140 11.39 23.85 -39.42
CA MET A 140 10.73 24.90 -40.22
C MET A 140 11.35 26.28 -40.02
N GLU A 141 11.66 26.67 -38.78
CA GLU A 141 12.32 27.95 -38.49
C GLU A 141 13.70 28.06 -39.14
N ASN A 142 14.49 26.98 -39.08
CA ASN A 142 15.81 26.94 -39.72
C ASN A 142 15.67 27.05 -41.24
N THR A 143 14.76 26.28 -41.85
CA THR A 143 14.48 26.35 -43.29
C THR A 143 14.10 27.78 -43.67
N ILE A 144 13.14 28.40 -42.98
CA ILE A 144 12.72 29.80 -43.24
C ILE A 144 13.90 30.77 -43.16
N LYS A 145 14.74 30.64 -42.13
CA LYS A 145 15.90 31.53 -41.92
C LYS A 145 16.93 31.40 -43.04
N GLU A 146 17.21 30.18 -43.49
CA GLU A 146 18.10 29.90 -44.62
C GLU A 146 17.53 30.48 -45.93
N LEU A 147 16.22 30.31 -46.18
CA LEU A 147 15.56 30.86 -47.35
C LEU A 147 15.66 32.39 -47.39
N LYS A 148 15.46 33.08 -46.27
CA LYS A 148 15.58 34.54 -46.19
C LYS A 148 16.96 35.07 -46.53
N GLN A 149 18.01 34.35 -46.12
CA GLN A 149 19.38 34.77 -46.42
C GLN A 149 19.67 34.66 -47.93
N LYS A 150 19.08 33.69 -48.61
CA LYS A 150 19.25 33.48 -50.06
C LYS A 150 18.39 34.39 -50.95
N ILE A 151 17.34 35.02 -50.39
CA ILE A 151 16.47 35.97 -51.10
C ILE A 151 17.02 37.42 -51.04
N GLN A 152 18.10 37.69 -50.29
CA GLN A 152 18.72 39.02 -50.34
C GLN A 152 19.29 39.29 -51.75
N PRO A 153 18.99 40.46 -52.34
CA PRO A 153 19.47 40.77 -53.68
C PRO A 153 20.97 41.04 -53.61
N GLU A 154 21.79 40.10 -54.07
CA GLU A 154 23.11 40.45 -54.58
C GLU A 154 22.90 41.39 -55.77
N GLY A 155 23.46 42.59 -55.64
CA GLY A 155 23.15 43.70 -56.53
C GLY A 155 23.69 43.56 -57.95
N ALA A 156 23.17 44.49 -58.75
CA ALA A 156 23.65 45.01 -60.03
C ALA A 156 23.04 44.39 -61.32
N GLU A 157 22.17 45.22 -61.91
CA GLU A 157 22.05 45.51 -63.35
C GLU A 157 21.40 44.45 -64.25
N CYS A 158 20.10 44.62 -64.48
CA CYS A 158 19.47 44.49 -65.81
C CYS A 158 18.16 45.32 -65.83
N GLU A 159 18.29 46.50 -66.43
CA GLU A 159 17.34 47.26 -67.29
C GLU A 159 15.82 47.18 -67.06
N ALA A 160 15.17 48.33 -67.22
CA ALA A 160 13.78 48.66 -66.89
C ALA A 160 12.67 47.99 -67.75
N ASP A 161 12.89 46.77 -68.25
CA ASP A 161 11.94 46.05 -69.14
C ASP A 161 11.13 44.95 -68.40
N ASP A 162 11.42 44.68 -67.13
CA ASP A 162 10.89 43.52 -66.37
C ASP A 162 9.56 43.78 -65.61
N GLN A 163 8.99 45.00 -65.67
CA GLN A 163 7.73 45.31 -64.99
C GLN A 163 6.47 44.82 -65.73
N GLU A 164 6.53 44.64 -67.05
CA GLU A 164 5.37 44.23 -67.88
C GLU A 164 5.38 42.75 -68.27
N SER A 165 6.46 42.01 -67.99
CA SER A 165 6.59 40.60 -68.36
C SER A 165 5.73 39.69 -67.47
N LEU A 166 4.97 38.78 -68.10
CA LEU A 166 4.22 37.74 -67.40
C LEU A 166 5.18 36.67 -66.89
N ARG A 167 5.12 36.34 -65.60
CA ARG A 167 6.08 35.45 -64.92
C ARG A 167 5.39 34.19 -64.43
N ILE A 168 5.73 33.05 -65.01
CA ILE A 168 5.10 31.74 -64.79
C ILE A 168 6.13 30.81 -64.14
N VAL A 169 5.78 30.18 -63.02
CA VAL A 169 6.62 29.14 -62.39
C VAL A 169 5.95 27.79 -62.55
N LEU A 170 6.64 26.84 -63.19
CA LEU A 170 6.14 25.48 -63.41
C LEU A 170 6.57 24.57 -62.27
N ILE A 171 5.61 23.95 -61.58
CA ILE A 171 5.82 23.12 -60.38
C ILE A 171 5.22 21.73 -60.61
N GLY A 172 5.92 20.67 -60.20
CA GLY A 172 5.40 19.31 -60.29
C GLY A 172 6.48 18.24 -60.17
N ARG A 173 6.07 16.98 -60.11
CA ARG A 173 6.96 15.81 -60.01
C ARG A 173 7.90 15.68 -61.22
N THR A 174 9.03 15.00 -61.06
CA THR A 174 9.90 14.61 -62.19
C THR A 174 9.09 13.82 -63.22
N GLY A 175 9.29 14.11 -64.51
CA GLY A 175 8.59 13.42 -65.60
C GLY A 175 7.15 13.87 -65.87
N SER A 176 6.58 14.83 -65.12
CA SER A 176 5.22 15.33 -65.38
C SER A 176 5.10 16.21 -66.64
N GLY A 177 6.22 16.49 -67.31
CA GLY A 177 6.25 17.26 -68.56
C GLY A 177 6.46 18.77 -68.41
N LYS A 178 6.94 19.25 -67.24
CA LYS A 178 7.20 20.68 -66.97
C LYS A 178 8.03 21.37 -68.05
N SER A 179 9.24 20.87 -68.34
CA SER A 179 10.13 21.45 -69.35
C SER A 179 9.49 21.49 -70.74
N ALA A 180 8.77 20.43 -71.12
CA ALA A 180 8.03 20.39 -72.38
C ALA A 180 6.89 21.42 -72.41
N THR A 181 6.14 21.57 -71.32
CA THR A 181 5.12 22.62 -71.16
C THR A 181 5.73 24.01 -71.26
N GLY A 182 6.90 24.25 -70.67
CA GLY A 182 7.62 25.52 -70.80
C GLY A 182 7.98 25.86 -72.24
N ASN A 183 8.49 24.87 -72.99
CA ASN A 183 8.76 25.02 -74.42
C ASN A 183 7.50 25.27 -75.25
N THR A 184 6.39 24.59 -74.93
CA THR A 184 5.09 24.82 -75.57
C THR A 184 4.60 26.25 -75.33
N ILE A 185 4.71 26.76 -74.11
CA ILE A 185 4.32 28.13 -73.76
C ILE A 185 5.17 29.14 -74.55
N LEU A 186 6.49 28.95 -74.59
CA LEU A 186 7.42 29.85 -75.27
C LEU A 186 7.43 29.69 -76.80
N GLY A 187 6.82 28.62 -77.33
CA GLY A 187 6.76 28.32 -78.76
C GLY A 187 8.11 27.93 -79.39
N ARG A 188 9.13 27.60 -78.57
CA ARG A 188 10.47 27.22 -79.01
C ARG A 188 11.17 26.31 -78.00
N GLU A 189 12.15 25.55 -78.46
CA GLU A 189 12.91 24.61 -77.61
C GLU A 189 14.04 25.34 -76.88
N GLU A 190 13.71 25.96 -75.75
CA GLU A 190 14.64 26.75 -74.92
C GLU A 190 15.05 26.01 -73.64
N ILE A 191 14.20 25.11 -73.15
CA ILE A 191 14.41 24.30 -71.95
C ILE A 191 14.66 22.85 -72.41
N GLU A 192 15.76 22.25 -71.99
CA GLU A 192 16.09 20.87 -72.39
C GLU A 192 15.03 19.87 -71.88
N SER A 193 14.25 19.29 -72.79
CA SER A 193 13.22 18.29 -72.49
C SER A 193 13.59 16.94 -73.13
N LYS A 194 14.21 16.01 -72.39
CA LYS A 194 14.45 14.64 -72.84
C LYS A 194 13.57 13.66 -72.05
N ALA A 195 12.99 12.67 -72.74
CA ALA A 195 12.32 11.55 -72.10
C ALA A 195 13.40 10.61 -71.51
N SER A 196 13.75 10.80 -70.24
CA SER A 196 14.72 9.99 -69.49
C SER A 196 14.09 9.45 -68.21
N THR A 197 14.57 8.31 -67.73
CA THR A 197 14.26 7.75 -66.40
C THR A 197 14.97 8.50 -65.28
N ASP A 198 16.05 9.22 -65.60
CA ASP A 198 16.80 10.07 -64.68
C ASP A 198 16.34 11.53 -64.79
N SER A 199 16.38 12.27 -63.68
CA SER A 199 16.04 13.70 -63.66
C SER A 199 16.96 14.49 -64.59
N VAL A 200 16.40 15.02 -65.69
CA VAL A 200 17.15 15.77 -66.71
C VAL A 200 17.43 17.21 -66.24
N THR A 201 16.65 17.72 -65.28
CA THR A 201 16.73 19.12 -64.80
C THR A 201 17.15 19.15 -63.34
N THR A 202 18.43 19.44 -63.08
CA THR A 202 19.01 19.54 -61.73
C THR A 202 18.90 20.94 -61.12
N ASP A 203 18.65 21.97 -61.94
CA ASP A 203 18.62 23.39 -61.56
C ASP A 203 17.42 24.11 -62.17
N CYS A 204 16.85 25.09 -61.45
CA CYS A 204 15.86 26.03 -62.03
C CYS A 204 16.39 26.67 -63.33
N LYS A 205 15.60 26.61 -64.41
CA LYS A 205 15.91 27.27 -65.71
C LYS A 205 14.84 28.31 -66.05
N LYS A 206 15.26 29.53 -66.41
CA LYS A 206 14.36 30.60 -66.88
C LYS A 206 14.48 30.73 -68.40
N GLY A 207 13.36 30.63 -69.10
CA GLY A 207 13.24 30.99 -70.52
C GLY A 207 12.36 32.23 -70.68
N VAL A 208 12.65 33.09 -71.66
CA VAL A 208 11.92 34.36 -71.86
C VAL A 208 11.60 34.57 -73.33
N GLY A 209 10.33 34.62 -73.70
CA GLY A 209 9.90 34.79 -75.09
C GLY A 209 8.67 35.67 -75.25
N GLU A 210 8.43 36.12 -76.48
CA GLU A 210 7.21 36.86 -76.82
C GLU A 210 6.12 35.90 -77.29
N VAL A 211 4.96 35.94 -76.63
CA VAL A 211 3.82 35.07 -76.90
C VAL A 211 2.56 35.93 -76.99
N ASP A 212 1.89 35.88 -78.14
CA ASP A 212 0.68 36.69 -78.40
C ASP A 212 0.87 38.20 -78.13
N GLY A 213 2.05 38.72 -78.50
CA GLY A 213 2.42 40.13 -78.29
C GLY A 213 2.78 40.50 -76.85
N ARG A 214 2.93 39.52 -75.94
CA ARG A 214 3.30 39.72 -74.53
C ARG A 214 4.65 39.10 -74.22
N SER A 215 5.47 39.79 -73.44
CA SER A 215 6.70 39.21 -72.87
C SER A 215 6.33 38.19 -71.80
N VAL A 216 6.75 36.94 -71.96
CA VAL A 216 6.47 35.84 -71.03
C VAL A 216 7.80 35.21 -70.58
N ALA A 217 8.01 35.22 -69.27
CA ALA A 217 9.08 34.50 -68.60
C ALA A 217 8.52 33.22 -67.95
N VAL A 218 9.10 32.08 -68.30
CA VAL A 218 8.76 30.77 -67.73
C VAL A 218 9.95 30.24 -66.96
N VAL A 219 9.75 29.93 -65.68
CA VAL A 219 10.74 29.28 -64.82
C VAL A 219 10.34 27.81 -64.66
N ASP A 220 11.18 26.92 -65.20
CA ASP A 220 11.08 25.48 -65.00
C ASP A 220 11.79 25.10 -63.70
N THR A 221 11.08 24.42 -62.80
CA THR A 221 11.65 23.91 -61.54
C THR A 221 12.15 22.48 -61.72
N PRO A 222 13.17 22.04 -60.96
CA PRO A 222 13.42 20.63 -60.75
C PRO A 222 12.18 19.91 -60.20
N GLY A 223 12.16 18.58 -60.27
CA GLY A 223 11.05 17.80 -59.69
C GLY A 223 10.95 17.96 -58.19
N LEU A 224 9.83 18.48 -57.68
CA LEU A 224 9.63 18.76 -56.25
C LEU A 224 9.58 17.50 -55.37
N PHE A 225 9.48 16.32 -55.97
CA PHE A 225 9.35 15.05 -55.26
C PHE A 225 10.24 13.98 -55.86
N ASP A 226 11.37 14.39 -56.44
CA ASP A 226 12.39 13.44 -56.86
C ASP A 226 12.87 12.65 -55.63
N THR A 227 12.87 11.31 -55.71
CA THR A 227 13.31 10.45 -54.60
C THR A 227 14.79 10.62 -54.26
N SER A 228 15.54 11.31 -55.10
CA SER A 228 16.93 11.73 -54.87
C SER A 228 17.09 13.01 -54.04
N LEU A 229 16.02 13.80 -53.84
CA LEU A 229 16.06 15.08 -53.14
C LEU A 229 15.41 15.01 -51.75
N SER A 230 16.06 15.61 -50.76
CA SER A 230 15.46 15.85 -49.45
C SER A 230 14.46 17.01 -49.48
N ASN A 231 13.53 17.05 -48.53
CA ASN A 231 12.55 18.15 -48.40
C ASN A 231 13.21 19.54 -48.31
N ASP A 232 14.41 19.62 -47.74
CA ASP A 232 15.17 20.87 -47.62
C ASP A 232 15.70 21.33 -48.99
N GLN A 233 16.21 20.41 -49.82
CA GLN A 233 16.66 20.71 -51.19
C GLN A 233 15.50 21.09 -52.12
N VAL A 234 14.36 20.42 -51.98
CA VAL A 234 13.13 20.78 -52.70
C VAL A 234 12.71 22.20 -52.36
N THR A 235 12.77 22.56 -51.08
CA THR A 235 12.42 23.90 -50.60
C THR A 235 13.40 24.97 -51.11
N GLU A 236 14.69 24.65 -51.17
CA GLU A 236 15.74 25.53 -51.74
C GLU A 236 15.50 25.86 -53.22
N GLU A 237 15.22 24.84 -54.05
CA GLU A 237 14.97 25.05 -55.48
C GLU A 237 13.68 25.85 -55.71
N ILE A 238 12.63 25.61 -54.93
CA ILE A 238 11.39 26.38 -54.98
C ILE A 238 11.65 27.87 -54.71
N VAL A 239 12.51 28.19 -53.74
CA VAL A 239 12.87 29.59 -53.43
C VAL A 239 13.78 30.22 -54.48
N LYS A 240 14.73 29.46 -55.02
CA LYS A 240 15.56 29.90 -56.17
C LYS A 240 14.68 30.27 -57.35
N CYS A 241 13.68 29.45 -57.67
CA CYS A 241 12.73 29.70 -58.75
C CYS A 241 11.84 30.96 -58.52
N VAL A 242 11.46 31.27 -57.28
CA VAL A 242 10.78 32.54 -56.97
C VAL A 242 11.71 33.74 -57.07
N SER A 243 12.98 33.59 -56.69
CA SER A 243 14.00 34.64 -56.84
C SER A 243 14.25 34.97 -58.32
N LEU A 244 14.28 33.95 -59.19
CA LEU A 244 14.36 34.10 -60.65
C LEU A 244 13.11 34.76 -61.28
N SER A 245 12.01 34.79 -60.52
CA SER A 245 10.72 35.38 -60.90
C SER A 245 10.51 36.77 -60.32
N SER A 246 11.55 37.46 -59.85
CA SER A 246 11.49 38.82 -59.28
C SER A 246 10.71 39.80 -60.18
N PRO A 247 9.89 40.71 -59.63
CA PRO A 247 9.57 40.93 -58.20
C PRO A 247 8.65 39.88 -57.56
N GLY A 248 8.26 38.85 -58.32
CA GLY A 248 7.52 37.68 -57.87
C GLY A 248 6.64 37.09 -59.00
N PRO A 249 6.25 35.81 -58.92
CA PRO A 249 5.51 35.15 -59.99
C PRO A 249 4.08 35.65 -60.08
N HIS A 250 3.57 35.75 -61.31
CA HIS A 250 2.16 36.04 -61.56
C HIS A 250 1.29 34.80 -61.34
N VAL A 251 1.84 33.61 -61.64
CA VAL A 251 1.12 32.35 -61.50
C VAL A 251 2.09 31.21 -61.18
N PHE A 252 1.63 30.28 -60.36
CA PHE A 252 2.23 28.96 -60.17
C PHE A 252 1.42 27.93 -60.97
N VAL A 253 2.04 27.23 -61.89
CA VAL A 253 1.37 26.20 -62.69
C VAL A 253 1.78 24.83 -62.19
N ILE A 254 0.84 24.11 -61.59
CA ILE A 254 1.03 22.75 -61.06
C ILE A 254 0.82 21.76 -62.20
N VAL A 255 1.91 21.21 -62.72
CA VAL A 255 1.94 20.33 -63.88
C VAL A 255 1.78 18.87 -63.45
N LEU A 256 0.67 18.26 -63.87
CA LEU A 256 0.29 16.87 -63.61
C LEU A 256 0.26 16.08 -64.91
N SER A 257 0.75 14.83 -64.91
CA SER A 257 0.54 13.94 -66.05
C SER A 257 -0.86 13.33 -66.03
N LEU A 258 -1.54 13.23 -67.16
CA LEU A 258 -2.78 12.46 -67.27
C LEU A 258 -2.54 10.99 -66.88
N GLY A 259 -3.47 10.43 -66.10
CA GLY A 259 -3.39 9.06 -65.62
C GLY A 259 -3.36 8.95 -64.10
N ARG A 260 -2.37 8.23 -63.55
CA ARG A 260 -2.31 7.92 -62.12
C ARG A 260 -1.88 9.15 -61.31
N PHE A 261 -2.81 9.66 -60.49
CA PHE A 261 -2.51 10.68 -59.49
C PHE A 261 -1.77 10.07 -58.29
N THR A 262 -0.66 10.70 -57.93
CA THR A 262 0.25 10.23 -56.88
C THR A 262 0.12 11.06 -55.61
N LYS A 263 0.63 10.52 -54.48
CA LYS A 263 0.68 11.26 -53.22
C LYS A 263 1.54 12.52 -53.33
N GLU A 264 2.64 12.44 -54.08
CA GLU A 264 3.53 13.57 -54.36
C GLU A 264 2.79 14.73 -55.05
N GLU A 265 1.97 14.41 -56.05
CA GLU A 265 1.12 15.40 -56.72
C GLU A 265 0.03 15.96 -55.79
N ALA A 266 -0.49 15.15 -54.86
CA ALA A 266 -1.44 15.59 -53.84
C ALA A 266 -0.81 16.59 -52.85
N ASP A 267 0.43 16.34 -52.47
CA ASP A 267 1.15 17.11 -51.45
C ASP A 267 1.79 18.38 -52.05
N THR A 268 1.86 18.51 -53.38
CA THR A 268 2.50 19.64 -54.08
C THR A 268 1.92 20.99 -53.67
N LEU A 269 0.59 21.14 -53.68
CA LEU A 269 -0.03 22.42 -53.30
C LEU A 269 0.10 22.71 -51.82
N ASP A 270 0.05 21.69 -50.97
CA ASP A 270 0.20 21.87 -49.53
C ASP A 270 1.67 22.27 -49.19
N LEU A 271 2.65 21.81 -49.96
CA LEU A 271 4.04 22.28 -49.90
C LEU A 271 4.18 23.74 -50.36
N ILE A 272 3.56 24.13 -51.48
CA ILE A 272 3.52 25.53 -51.93
C ILE A 272 2.89 26.41 -50.84
N LYS A 273 1.76 26.01 -50.26
CA LYS A 273 1.09 26.76 -49.17
C LYS A 273 1.94 26.84 -47.91
N LYS A 274 2.73 25.81 -47.61
CA LYS A 274 3.64 25.78 -46.46
C LYS A 274 4.78 26.78 -46.64
N ILE A 275 5.35 26.85 -47.83
CA ILE A 275 6.47 27.74 -48.14
C ILE A 275 5.95 29.17 -48.34
N PHE A 276 5.00 29.37 -49.24
CA PHE A 276 4.52 30.68 -49.69
C PHE A 276 3.25 31.18 -49.01
N GLY A 277 2.76 30.46 -48.01
CA GLY A 277 1.51 30.77 -47.34
C GLY A 277 0.27 30.38 -48.13
N HIS A 278 -0.87 30.35 -47.42
CA HIS A 278 -2.15 29.91 -47.99
C HIS A 278 -2.63 30.74 -49.19
N LYS A 279 -2.20 32.01 -49.30
CA LYS A 279 -2.54 32.88 -50.45
C LYS A 279 -1.92 32.40 -51.75
N ALA A 280 -0.83 31.63 -51.73
CA ALA A 280 -0.19 31.11 -52.94
C ALA A 280 -1.15 30.26 -53.80
N ALA A 281 -2.11 29.56 -53.17
CA ALA A 281 -3.14 28.81 -53.88
C ALA A 281 -4.02 29.71 -54.77
N GLN A 282 -4.21 30.98 -54.40
CA GLN A 282 -4.95 31.97 -55.21
C GLN A 282 -4.20 32.39 -56.47
N PHE A 283 -2.91 32.10 -56.56
CA PHE A 283 -2.06 32.30 -57.74
C PHE A 283 -1.77 30.98 -58.47
N SER A 284 -2.43 29.86 -58.13
CA SER A 284 -2.13 28.55 -58.70
C SER A 284 -3.15 28.07 -59.74
N ILE A 285 -2.66 27.48 -60.82
CA ILE A 285 -3.43 26.79 -61.87
C ILE A 285 -2.95 25.33 -61.95
N VAL A 286 -3.86 24.38 -62.16
CA VAL A 286 -3.50 22.97 -62.43
C VAL A 286 -3.42 22.74 -63.95
N LEU A 287 -2.33 22.18 -64.45
CA LEU A 287 -2.15 21.90 -65.88
C LEU A 287 -1.89 20.41 -66.08
N PHE A 288 -2.77 19.73 -66.81
CA PHE A 288 -2.63 18.34 -67.18
C PHE A 288 -1.81 18.21 -68.47
N THR A 289 -0.84 17.30 -68.52
CA THR A 289 -0.05 16.99 -69.73
C THR A 289 -0.46 15.64 -70.30
N GLY A 290 -0.15 15.44 -71.59
CA GLY A 290 -0.50 14.21 -72.32
C GLY A 290 -1.94 14.20 -72.81
N GLY A 291 -2.48 15.37 -73.20
CA GLY A 291 -3.85 15.53 -73.67
C GLY A 291 -4.22 14.65 -74.87
N ASP A 292 -3.22 14.16 -75.62
CA ASP A 292 -3.39 13.13 -76.65
C ASP A 292 -3.99 11.81 -76.11
N ASN A 293 -3.86 11.55 -74.81
CA ASN A 293 -4.42 10.37 -74.14
C ASN A 293 -5.90 10.52 -73.73
N LEU A 294 -6.55 11.65 -74.00
CA LEU A 294 -7.96 11.84 -73.65
C LEU A 294 -8.94 11.18 -74.64
N GLU A 295 -8.47 10.66 -75.78
CA GLU A 295 -9.29 9.93 -76.77
C GLU A 295 -10.62 10.63 -77.18
N GLY A 296 -10.65 11.97 -77.13
CA GLY A 296 -11.84 12.78 -77.43
C GLY A 296 -12.73 13.14 -76.23
N GLU A 297 -12.41 12.68 -75.02
CA GLU A 297 -13.00 13.15 -73.75
C GLU A 297 -12.51 14.58 -73.42
N SER A 298 -13.35 15.41 -72.80
CA SER A 298 -12.92 16.71 -72.27
C SER A 298 -12.12 16.53 -70.97
N VAL A 299 -11.23 17.47 -70.64
CA VAL A 299 -10.50 17.41 -69.36
C VAL A 299 -11.45 17.57 -68.17
N GLU A 300 -12.54 18.31 -68.35
CA GLU A 300 -13.61 18.50 -67.37
C GLU A 300 -14.31 17.17 -67.05
N ASP A 301 -14.60 16.36 -68.06
CA ASP A 301 -15.23 15.04 -67.89
C ASP A 301 -14.26 14.05 -67.24
N TYR A 302 -12.98 14.07 -67.62
CA TYR A 302 -11.93 13.29 -66.97
C TYR A 302 -11.83 13.58 -65.46
N VAL A 303 -11.80 14.86 -65.08
CA VAL A 303 -11.76 15.27 -63.66
C VAL A 303 -13.06 14.89 -62.93
N ARG A 304 -14.22 15.05 -63.59
CA ARG A 304 -15.53 14.69 -63.01
C ARG A 304 -15.62 13.19 -62.70
N ARG A 305 -15.17 12.36 -63.64
CA ARG A 305 -15.16 10.89 -63.55
C ARG A 305 -14.14 10.35 -62.54
N SER A 306 -13.08 11.11 -62.25
CA SER A 306 -12.07 10.70 -61.28
C SER A 306 -12.67 10.49 -59.88
N ASN A 307 -12.36 9.36 -59.24
CA ASN A 307 -12.74 9.07 -57.85
C ASN A 307 -11.71 9.57 -56.82
N SER A 308 -10.64 10.24 -57.27
CA SER A 308 -9.61 10.75 -56.37
C SER A 308 -10.10 12.00 -55.62
N ALA A 309 -10.43 11.82 -54.34
CA ALA A 309 -10.79 12.92 -53.45
C ALA A 309 -9.65 13.95 -53.32
N GLN A 310 -8.41 13.49 -53.38
CA GLN A 310 -7.20 14.34 -53.28
C GLN A 310 -7.03 15.22 -54.53
N LEU A 311 -7.26 14.68 -55.74
CA LEU A 311 -7.22 15.47 -56.98
C LEU A 311 -8.32 16.54 -56.99
N LYS A 312 -9.55 16.16 -56.60
CA LYS A 312 -10.67 17.11 -56.49
C LYS A 312 -10.40 18.20 -55.47
N LYS A 313 -9.76 17.87 -54.35
CA LYS A 313 -9.29 18.84 -53.35
C LYS A 313 -8.28 19.81 -53.97
N LEU A 314 -7.24 19.29 -54.64
CA LEU A 314 -6.20 20.10 -55.28
C LEU A 314 -6.78 21.14 -56.25
N ILE A 315 -7.67 20.70 -57.14
CA ILE A 315 -8.33 21.57 -58.14
C ILE A 315 -9.21 22.62 -57.46
N ARG A 316 -10.01 22.21 -56.46
CA ARG A 316 -10.87 23.12 -55.70
C ARG A 316 -10.06 24.18 -54.95
N ASP A 317 -8.98 23.78 -54.31
CA ASP A 317 -8.09 24.68 -53.58
C ASP A 317 -7.39 25.68 -54.53
N CYS A 318 -7.18 25.28 -55.79
CA CYS A 318 -6.72 26.17 -56.87
C CYS A 318 -7.87 26.96 -57.53
N GLY A 319 -9.05 27.05 -56.93
CA GLY A 319 -10.18 27.82 -57.47
C GLY A 319 -10.86 27.22 -58.70
N ASN A 320 -10.76 25.89 -58.89
CA ASN A 320 -11.24 25.16 -60.07
C ASN A 320 -10.60 25.62 -61.40
N ARG A 321 -9.38 26.16 -61.33
CA ARG A 321 -8.60 26.56 -62.50
C ARG A 321 -7.74 25.39 -62.96
N PHE A 322 -8.16 24.74 -64.04
CA PHE A 322 -7.38 23.66 -64.64
C PHE A 322 -7.48 23.65 -66.16
N LEU A 323 -6.42 23.18 -66.81
CA LEU A 323 -6.30 23.09 -68.28
C LEU A 323 -5.59 21.80 -68.68
N VAL A 324 -5.63 21.45 -69.96
CA VAL A 324 -4.88 20.32 -70.53
C VAL A 324 -4.01 20.76 -71.70
N PHE A 325 -2.78 20.27 -71.73
CA PHE A 325 -1.81 20.51 -72.79
C PHE A 325 -1.48 19.20 -73.53
N ASN A 326 -1.39 19.31 -74.86
CA ASN A 326 -0.74 18.32 -75.69
C ASN A 326 0.59 18.90 -76.18
N ASN A 327 1.67 18.59 -75.45
CA ASN A 327 3.03 19.07 -75.76
C ASN A 327 3.62 18.46 -77.06
N ARG A 328 2.94 17.49 -77.69
CA ARG A 328 3.32 16.97 -79.02
C ARG A 328 2.78 17.83 -80.15
N GLU A 329 1.69 18.56 -79.90
CA GLU A 329 1.08 19.48 -80.85
C GLU A 329 1.86 20.80 -80.83
N LYS A 330 2.66 21.02 -81.89
CA LYS A 330 3.57 22.17 -82.00
C LYS A 330 2.98 23.33 -82.81
N GLN A 331 1.91 23.11 -83.58
CA GLN A 331 1.36 24.11 -84.50
C GLN A 331 0.15 24.85 -83.93
N ASP A 332 -0.67 24.16 -83.13
CA ASP A 332 -1.84 24.76 -82.51
C ASP A 332 -1.47 25.58 -81.25
N LYS A 333 -1.64 26.90 -81.36
CA LYS A 333 -1.42 27.86 -80.25
C LYS A 333 -2.64 28.04 -79.35
N THR A 334 -3.76 27.40 -79.65
CA THR A 334 -5.02 27.55 -78.88
C THR A 334 -4.84 27.19 -77.42
N GLN A 335 -4.09 26.11 -77.11
CA GLN A 335 -3.78 25.70 -75.74
C GLN A 335 -3.02 26.78 -74.95
N VAL A 336 -2.10 27.48 -75.60
CA VAL A 336 -1.30 28.56 -74.97
C VAL A 336 -2.19 29.78 -74.74
N ILE A 337 -3.05 30.14 -75.69
CA ILE A 337 -4.02 31.24 -75.56
C ILE A 337 -4.98 30.97 -74.39
N GLN A 338 -5.47 29.75 -74.24
CA GLN A 338 -6.33 29.35 -73.11
C GLN A 338 -5.63 29.53 -71.76
N LEU A 339 -4.35 29.15 -71.67
CA LEU A 339 -3.54 29.37 -70.48
C LEU A 339 -3.38 30.86 -70.18
N LEU A 340 -3.05 31.69 -71.18
CA LEU A 340 -2.89 33.14 -71.00
C LEU A 340 -4.20 33.80 -70.53
N ASN A 341 -5.35 33.39 -71.07
CA ASN A 341 -6.64 33.89 -70.62
C ASN A 341 -6.92 33.53 -69.16
N MET A 342 -6.66 32.29 -68.75
CA MET A 342 -6.81 31.86 -67.37
C MET A 342 -5.86 32.60 -66.41
N ILE A 343 -4.65 32.92 -66.87
CA ILE A 343 -3.70 33.71 -66.09
C ILE A 343 -4.20 35.16 -65.90
N GLU A 344 -4.83 35.76 -66.91
CA GLU A 344 -5.46 37.07 -66.74
C GLU A 344 -6.64 37.03 -65.76
N GLU A 345 -7.43 35.95 -65.75
CA GLU A 345 -8.46 35.75 -64.70
C GLU A 345 -7.83 35.69 -63.30
N VAL A 346 -6.69 35.01 -63.16
CA VAL A 346 -5.93 34.97 -61.90
C VAL A 346 -5.44 36.36 -61.51
N LYS A 347 -4.86 37.14 -62.44
CA LYS A 347 -4.41 38.51 -62.18
C LYS A 347 -5.58 39.39 -61.75
N ASN A 348 -6.69 39.38 -62.48
CA ASN A 348 -7.88 40.18 -62.17
C ASN A 348 -8.45 39.85 -60.78
N SER A 349 -8.54 38.55 -60.45
CA SER A 349 -8.98 38.09 -59.14
C SER A 349 -8.06 38.53 -58.00
N ASN A 350 -6.76 38.77 -58.30
CA ASN A 350 -5.75 39.24 -57.36
C ASN A 350 -5.40 40.73 -57.52
N GLN A 351 -6.33 41.55 -58.04
CA GLN A 351 -6.18 43.01 -58.20
C GLN A 351 -5.02 43.43 -59.11
N GLY A 352 -4.72 42.61 -60.11
CA GLY A 352 -3.60 42.82 -61.06
C GLY A 352 -2.22 42.58 -60.45
N ARG A 353 -2.14 42.07 -59.21
CA ARG A 353 -0.88 41.87 -58.49
C ARG A 353 -0.27 40.52 -58.82
N TYR A 354 1.05 40.44 -58.72
CA TYR A 354 1.82 39.20 -58.66
C TYR A 354 2.02 38.78 -57.20
N PHE A 355 2.41 37.53 -56.99
CA PHE A 355 2.74 37.02 -55.65
C PHE A 355 3.97 37.75 -55.12
N THR A 356 3.86 38.43 -53.97
CA THR A 356 4.92 39.32 -53.45
C THR A 356 5.63 38.73 -52.23
N ASN A 357 6.87 39.16 -51.99
CA ASN A 357 7.61 38.80 -50.77
C ASN A 357 6.88 39.24 -49.47
N SER A 358 6.13 40.35 -49.49
CA SER A 358 5.29 40.74 -48.35
C SER A 358 4.18 39.72 -48.03
N MET A 359 3.67 38.99 -49.03
CA MET A 359 2.69 37.92 -48.81
C MET A 359 3.35 36.67 -48.21
N PHE A 360 4.64 36.44 -48.50
CA PHE A 360 5.47 35.42 -47.85
C PHE A 360 5.72 35.79 -46.37
N GLU A 361 6.09 37.04 -46.08
CA GLU A 361 6.29 37.54 -44.71
C GLU A 361 5.00 37.52 -43.87
N GLU A 362 3.84 37.85 -44.46
CA GLU A 362 2.53 37.76 -43.79
C GLU A 362 2.19 36.31 -43.38
N ALA A 363 2.55 35.34 -44.22
CA ALA A 363 2.37 33.92 -43.94
C ALA A 363 3.24 33.46 -42.77
N GLU A 364 4.51 33.86 -42.74
CA GLU A 364 5.40 33.58 -41.61
C GLU A 364 4.91 34.19 -40.30
N MET A 365 4.49 35.46 -40.32
CA MET A 365 3.94 36.12 -39.12
C MET A 365 2.68 35.42 -38.63
N SER A 366 1.84 34.91 -39.54
CA SER A 366 0.63 34.17 -39.20
C SER A 366 0.95 32.81 -38.56
N ILE A 367 1.98 32.11 -39.05
CA ILE A 367 2.47 30.86 -38.45
C ILE A 367 3.03 31.16 -37.06
N LYS A 368 3.91 32.16 -36.93
CA LYS A 368 4.51 32.56 -35.66
C LYS A 368 3.46 32.95 -34.61
N LYS A 369 2.45 33.72 -35.01
CA LYS A 369 1.34 34.11 -34.12
C LYS A 369 0.51 32.91 -33.67
N ARG A 370 0.25 31.93 -34.55
CA ARG A 370 -0.44 30.68 -34.16
C ARG A 370 0.39 29.87 -33.18
N MET A 371 1.70 29.74 -33.42
CA MET A 371 2.62 29.08 -32.49
C MET A 371 2.63 29.77 -31.11
N ASP A 372 2.66 31.10 -31.07
CA ASP A 372 2.61 31.86 -29.82
C ASP A 372 1.29 31.64 -29.05
N ILE A 373 0.16 31.53 -29.77
CA ILE A 373 -1.15 31.23 -29.16
C ILE A 373 -1.14 29.81 -28.59
N GLU A 374 -0.72 28.81 -29.38
CA GLU A 374 -0.64 27.41 -28.95
C GLU A 374 0.30 27.23 -27.76
N TYR A 375 1.43 27.93 -27.74
CA TYR A 375 2.35 27.95 -26.60
C TYR A 375 1.70 28.56 -25.34
N LYS A 376 0.94 29.64 -25.47
CA LYS A 376 0.20 30.25 -24.35
C LYS A 376 -0.88 29.33 -23.82
N GLU A 377 -1.70 28.75 -24.70
CA GLU A 377 -2.74 27.79 -24.33
C GLU A 377 -2.15 26.57 -23.61
N LYS A 378 -1.02 26.06 -24.10
CA LYS A 378 -0.28 24.97 -23.43
C LYS A 378 0.19 25.38 -22.04
N THR A 379 0.78 26.56 -21.90
CA THR A 379 1.27 27.07 -20.61
C THR A 379 0.11 27.24 -19.62
N GLU A 380 -1.04 27.72 -20.08
CA GLU A 380 -2.25 27.85 -19.25
C GLU A 380 -2.81 26.48 -18.84
N MET A 381 -2.81 25.51 -19.75
CA MET A 381 -3.22 24.15 -19.49
C MET A 381 -2.33 23.46 -18.46
N GLU A 382 -1.01 23.64 -18.53
CA GLU A 382 -0.04 23.15 -17.53
C GLU A 382 -0.32 23.75 -16.15
N ARG A 383 -0.50 25.06 -16.04
CA ARG A 383 -0.88 25.73 -14.78
C ARG A 383 -2.22 25.22 -14.24
N HIS A 384 -3.18 24.90 -15.10
CA HIS A 384 -4.45 24.31 -14.68
C HIS A 384 -4.26 22.89 -14.13
N TYR A 385 -3.41 22.09 -14.76
CA TYR A 385 -3.08 20.74 -14.30
C TYR A 385 -2.35 20.74 -12.95
N GLU A 386 -1.39 21.65 -12.76
CA GLU A 386 -0.69 21.84 -11.48
C GLU A 386 -1.66 22.21 -10.35
N ARG A 387 -2.64 23.08 -10.61
CA ARG A 387 -3.70 23.41 -9.64
C ARG A 387 -4.51 22.18 -9.24
N LEU A 388 -4.95 21.37 -10.20
CA LEU A 388 -5.70 20.14 -9.93
C LEU A 388 -4.88 19.10 -9.15
N GLU A 389 -3.57 19.00 -9.39
CA GLU A 389 -2.69 18.17 -8.56
C GLU A 389 -2.60 18.67 -7.12
N GLN A 390 -2.44 19.98 -6.95
CA GLN A 390 -2.36 20.57 -5.62
C GLN A 390 -3.67 20.36 -4.84
N GLU A 391 -4.82 20.57 -5.47
CA GLU A 391 -6.14 20.32 -4.86
C GLU A 391 -6.31 18.85 -4.42
N ARG A 392 -5.92 17.89 -5.26
CA ARG A 392 -5.97 16.46 -4.90
C ARG A 392 -5.05 16.14 -3.72
N LYS A 393 -3.85 16.70 -3.70
CA LYS A 393 -2.88 16.52 -2.62
C LYS A 393 -3.44 17.07 -1.30
N ASP A 394 -4.01 18.26 -1.34
CA ASP A 394 -4.65 18.88 -0.17
C ASP A 394 -5.86 18.06 0.30
N GLU A 395 -6.62 17.47 -0.63
CA GLU A 395 -7.73 16.57 -0.32
C GLU A 395 -7.27 15.29 0.39
N TRP A 396 -6.20 14.66 -0.10
CA TRP A 396 -5.61 13.46 0.50
C TRP A 396 -5.09 13.75 1.92
N GLU A 397 -4.35 14.84 2.11
CA GLU A 397 -3.85 15.26 3.43
C GLU A 397 -5.00 15.55 4.42
N ARG A 398 -6.12 16.06 3.93
CA ARG A 398 -7.32 16.26 4.75
C ARG A 398 -7.96 14.93 5.16
N ARG A 399 -8.19 14.01 4.22
CA ARG A 399 -8.75 12.68 4.52
C ARG A 399 -7.86 11.88 5.48
N LYS A 400 -6.55 11.97 5.29
CA LYS A 400 -5.58 11.33 6.17
C LYS A 400 -5.67 11.85 7.61
N ARG A 401 -5.77 13.17 7.80
CA ARG A 401 -5.99 13.77 9.13
C ARG A 401 -7.30 13.30 9.75
N GLU A 402 -8.38 13.27 8.98
CA GLU A 402 -9.68 12.75 9.45
C GLU A 402 -9.59 11.27 9.89
N ASP A 403 -8.85 10.44 9.14
CA ASP A 403 -8.60 9.04 9.51
C ASP A 403 -7.73 8.89 10.76
N ASP A 404 -6.69 9.70 10.90
CA ASP A 404 -5.81 9.71 12.07
C ASP A 404 -6.58 10.15 13.33
N GLU A 405 -7.42 11.18 13.21
CA GLU A 405 -8.31 11.64 14.29
C GLU A 405 -9.32 10.55 14.69
N ARG A 406 -9.98 9.91 13.73
CA ARG A 406 -10.89 8.77 14.00
C ARG A 406 -10.19 7.64 14.74
N ARG A 407 -8.99 7.26 14.30
CA ARG A 407 -8.19 6.20 14.95
C ARG A 407 -7.82 6.56 16.39
N GLU A 408 -7.53 7.83 16.66
CA GLU A 408 -7.22 8.31 18.00
C GLU A 408 -8.46 8.37 18.91
N GLU A 409 -9.62 8.76 18.37
CA GLU A 409 -10.89 8.67 19.10
C GLU A 409 -11.25 7.23 19.46
N ASP A 410 -11.12 6.31 18.51
CA ASP A 410 -11.38 4.89 18.74
C ASP A 410 -10.39 4.29 19.76
N ARG A 411 -9.11 4.70 19.73
CA ARG A 411 -8.12 4.34 20.75
C ARG A 411 -8.58 4.76 22.15
N LYS A 412 -8.96 6.03 22.33
CA LYS A 412 -9.44 6.56 23.62
C LYS A 412 -10.70 5.85 24.11
N ARG A 413 -11.63 5.53 23.19
CA ARG A 413 -12.83 4.74 23.50
C ARG A 413 -12.43 3.35 24.01
N TRP A 414 -11.53 2.66 23.31
CA TRP A 414 -11.02 1.36 23.71
C TRP A 414 -10.30 1.39 25.06
N GLU A 415 -9.46 2.39 25.32
CA GLU A 415 -8.79 2.58 26.61
C GLU A 415 -9.81 2.73 27.75
N THR A 416 -10.84 3.54 27.53
CA THR A 416 -11.93 3.73 28.50
C THR A 416 -12.68 2.43 28.79
N ILE A 417 -12.99 1.63 27.75
CA ILE A 417 -13.64 0.33 27.90
C ILE A 417 -12.74 -0.65 28.66
N ILE A 418 -11.45 -0.70 28.33
CA ILE A 418 -10.49 -1.59 29.00
C ILE A 418 -10.39 -1.22 30.49
N GLU A 419 -10.37 0.06 30.83
CA GLU A 419 -10.30 0.52 32.22
C GLU A 419 -11.57 0.17 33.00
N TYR A 420 -12.75 0.36 32.40
CA TYR A 420 -14.02 -0.08 32.97
C TYR A 420 -14.04 -1.60 33.25
N LEU A 421 -13.63 -2.42 32.27
CA LEU A 421 -13.58 -3.88 32.44
C LEU A 421 -12.58 -4.32 33.52
N LYS A 422 -11.45 -3.62 33.66
CA LYS A 422 -10.49 -3.87 34.74
C LYS A 422 -11.10 -3.58 36.11
N GLN A 423 -11.78 -2.45 36.26
CA GLN A 423 -12.47 -2.09 37.50
C GLN A 423 -13.55 -3.11 37.86
N GLU A 424 -14.34 -3.54 36.88
CA GLU A 424 -15.38 -4.56 37.08
C GLU A 424 -14.77 -5.90 37.53
N GLN A 425 -13.66 -6.34 36.91
CA GLN A 425 -12.96 -7.54 37.35
C GLN A 425 -12.39 -7.40 38.77
N GLU A 426 -11.80 -6.25 39.13
CA GLU A 426 -11.31 -6.02 40.49
C GLU A 426 -12.42 -6.04 41.54
N GLU A 427 -13.58 -5.45 41.25
CA GLU A 427 -14.73 -5.50 42.15
C GLU A 427 -15.26 -6.92 42.33
N GLN A 428 -15.32 -7.71 41.24
CA GLN A 428 -15.69 -9.13 41.29
C GLN A 428 -14.72 -9.94 42.14
N ILE A 429 -13.40 -9.69 42.02
CA ILE A 429 -12.37 -10.34 42.85
C ILE A 429 -12.58 -9.96 44.32
N LYS A 430 -12.70 -8.67 44.64
CA LYS A 430 -12.94 -8.17 46.01
C LYS A 430 -14.20 -8.77 46.62
N ARG A 431 -15.28 -8.89 45.85
CA ARG A 431 -16.52 -9.51 46.30
C ARG A 431 -16.33 -10.98 46.64
N ARG A 432 -15.68 -11.75 45.76
CA ARG A 432 -15.37 -13.18 46.00
C ARG A 432 -14.49 -13.37 47.24
N GLU A 433 -13.51 -12.50 47.47
CA GLU A 433 -12.68 -12.56 48.67
C GLU A 433 -13.47 -12.29 49.95
N ARG A 434 -14.39 -11.32 49.96
CA ARG A 434 -15.28 -11.08 51.11
C ARG A 434 -16.15 -12.30 51.39
N GLU A 435 -16.79 -12.86 50.37
CA GLU A 435 -17.62 -14.07 50.50
C GLU A 435 -16.81 -15.29 50.98
N ARG A 436 -15.51 -15.37 50.64
CA ARG A 436 -14.61 -16.42 51.14
C ARG A 436 -14.29 -16.21 52.62
N LYS A 437 -13.94 -14.98 53.02
CA LYS A 437 -13.64 -14.63 54.42
C LYS A 437 -14.84 -14.87 55.34
N GLU A 438 -16.04 -14.50 54.91
CA GLU A 438 -17.28 -14.75 55.67
C GLU A 438 -17.56 -16.25 55.83
N ARG A 439 -17.29 -17.06 54.80
CA ARG A 439 -17.41 -18.52 54.90
C ARG A 439 -16.40 -19.12 55.88
N GLU A 440 -15.14 -18.73 55.76
CA GLU A 440 -14.07 -19.17 56.67
C GLU A 440 -14.37 -18.75 58.13
N GLU A 441 -14.99 -17.59 58.34
CA GLU A 441 -15.40 -17.14 59.67
C GLU A 441 -16.55 -17.96 60.25
N LYS A 442 -17.61 -18.20 59.45
CA LYS A 442 -18.72 -19.09 59.85
C LYS A 442 -18.23 -20.49 60.21
N GLU A 443 -17.35 -21.08 59.39
CA GLU A 443 -16.77 -22.40 59.67
C GLU A 443 -15.97 -22.40 60.99
N ARG A 444 -15.19 -21.35 61.25
CA ARG A 444 -14.46 -21.21 62.52
C ARG A 444 -15.40 -21.12 63.72
N ASP A 445 -16.48 -20.35 63.61
CA ASP A 445 -17.43 -20.17 64.70
C ASP A 445 -18.27 -21.43 64.94
N GLU A 446 -18.69 -22.14 63.88
CA GLU A 446 -19.33 -23.46 64.00
C GLU A 446 -18.40 -24.48 64.68
N MET A 447 -17.11 -24.49 64.33
CA MET A 447 -16.12 -25.37 64.97
C MET A 447 -15.92 -25.03 66.45
N LYS A 448 -15.84 -23.74 66.80
CA LYS A 448 -15.78 -23.30 68.21
C LYS A 448 -17.02 -23.76 68.97
N GLN A 449 -18.20 -23.56 68.40
CA GLN A 449 -19.45 -23.94 69.05
C GLN A 449 -19.54 -25.45 69.27
N LYS A 450 -19.16 -26.26 68.27
CA LYS A 450 -19.03 -27.73 68.44
C LYS A 450 -18.07 -28.09 69.57
N HIS A 451 -16.92 -27.44 69.65
CA HIS A 451 -15.94 -27.71 70.69
C HIS A 451 -16.46 -27.31 72.09
N GLU A 452 -17.16 -26.17 72.20
CA GLU A 452 -17.80 -25.75 73.45
C GLU A 452 -18.87 -26.74 73.91
N ASP A 453 -19.70 -27.22 72.98
CA ASP A 453 -20.75 -28.20 73.28
C ASP A 453 -20.15 -29.55 73.69
N GLU A 454 -19.04 -29.96 73.07
CA GLU A 454 -18.29 -31.16 73.44
C GLU A 454 -17.66 -31.04 74.84
N ILE A 455 -17.07 -29.88 75.17
CA ILE A 455 -16.58 -29.60 76.54
C ILE A 455 -17.73 -29.65 77.56
N LYS A 456 -18.89 -29.03 77.25
CA LYS A 456 -20.07 -29.09 78.13
C LYS A 456 -20.53 -30.53 78.34
N PHE A 457 -20.57 -31.33 77.28
CA PHE A 457 -20.94 -32.73 77.35
C PHE A 457 -19.98 -33.53 78.25
N ILE A 458 -18.67 -33.36 78.07
CA ILE A 458 -17.65 -34.03 78.88
C ILE A 458 -17.78 -33.62 80.35
N LYS A 459 -17.93 -32.32 80.65
CA LYS A 459 -18.11 -31.83 82.02
C LYS A 459 -19.34 -32.44 82.68
N LYS A 460 -20.48 -32.45 82.00
CA LYS A 460 -21.72 -33.03 82.50
C LYS A 460 -21.57 -34.52 82.78
N LYS A 461 -20.92 -35.26 81.87
CA LYS A 461 -20.65 -36.69 82.04
C LYS A 461 -19.80 -36.95 83.29
N HIS A 462 -18.73 -36.18 83.51
CA HIS A 462 -17.90 -36.31 84.70
C HIS A 462 -18.65 -35.94 85.99
N GLU A 463 -19.53 -34.93 85.94
CA GLU A 463 -20.37 -34.55 87.08
C GLU A 463 -21.37 -35.66 87.45
N ASP A 464 -22.03 -36.25 86.45
CA ASP A 464 -22.94 -37.38 86.63
C ASP A 464 -22.20 -38.64 87.17
N GLU A 465 -20.99 -38.91 86.67
CA GLU A 465 -20.13 -39.99 87.17
C GLU A 465 -19.69 -39.76 88.63
N ALA A 466 -19.26 -38.54 88.97
CA ALA A 466 -18.90 -38.18 90.34
C ALA A 466 -20.09 -38.29 91.30
N ARG A 467 -21.28 -37.91 90.84
CA ARG A 467 -22.52 -38.05 91.61
C ARG A 467 -22.85 -39.52 91.90
N LYS A 468 -22.76 -40.40 90.90
CA LYS A 468 -22.96 -41.85 91.09
C LYS A 468 -21.97 -42.44 92.10
N GLN A 469 -20.69 -42.08 91.99
CA GLN A 469 -19.67 -42.54 92.94
C GLN A 469 -19.95 -42.06 94.37
N ALA A 470 -20.43 -40.82 94.54
CA ALA A 470 -20.82 -40.30 95.84
C ALA A 470 -22.04 -41.02 96.44
N GLU A 471 -23.02 -41.36 95.60
CA GLU A 471 -24.20 -42.15 96.00
C GLU A 471 -23.79 -43.57 96.44
N GLU A 472 -22.96 -44.27 95.66
CA GLU A 472 -22.42 -45.60 96.02
C GLU A 472 -21.63 -45.58 97.33
N PHE A 473 -20.80 -44.54 97.54
CA PHE A 473 -20.03 -44.38 98.76
C PHE A 473 -20.93 -44.13 99.98
N ASN A 474 -21.98 -43.34 99.84
CA ASN A 474 -22.98 -43.13 100.90
C ASN A 474 -23.71 -44.44 101.24
N ASP A 475 -24.10 -45.21 100.24
CA ASP A 475 -24.77 -46.51 100.43
C ASP A 475 -23.88 -47.51 101.18
N PHE A 476 -22.59 -47.56 100.83
CA PHE A 476 -21.58 -48.36 101.53
C PHE A 476 -21.43 -47.91 103.00
N ARG A 477 -21.39 -46.60 103.25
CA ARG A 477 -21.27 -46.02 104.60
C ARG A 477 -22.45 -46.40 105.48
N GLU A 478 -23.68 -46.36 104.96
CA GLU A 478 -24.89 -46.75 105.68
C GLU A 478 -24.96 -48.27 105.95
N ARG A 479 -24.49 -49.12 105.03
CA ARG A 479 -24.32 -50.56 105.30
C ARG A 479 -23.32 -50.82 106.43
N LYS A 480 -22.18 -50.13 106.44
CA LYS A 480 -21.15 -50.27 107.49
C LYS A 480 -21.67 -49.85 108.86
N LYS A 481 -22.45 -48.77 108.95
CA LYS A 481 -23.14 -48.36 110.19
C LYS A 481 -24.08 -49.45 110.72
N ARG A 482 -24.98 -49.97 109.86
CA ARG A 482 -25.92 -51.04 110.23
C ARG A 482 -25.20 -52.27 110.77
N HIS A 483 -24.11 -52.68 110.12
CA HIS A 483 -23.34 -53.84 110.55
C HIS A 483 -22.66 -53.63 111.92
N LYS A 484 -22.24 -52.40 112.22
CA LYS A 484 -21.65 -52.04 113.52
C LYS A 484 -22.70 -52.10 114.65
N GLU A 485 -23.92 -51.63 114.39
CA GLU A 485 -25.02 -51.67 115.37
C GLU A 485 -25.40 -53.11 115.71
N GLN A 486 -25.54 -53.98 114.70
CA GLN A 486 -25.83 -55.42 114.90
C GLN A 486 -24.78 -56.14 115.74
N LEU A 487 -23.49 -55.76 115.59
CA LEU A 487 -22.42 -56.33 116.42
C LEU A 487 -22.55 -55.90 117.89
N ARG A 488 -22.96 -54.66 118.15
CA ARG A 488 -23.16 -54.15 119.50
C ARG A 488 -24.32 -54.86 120.21
N GLU A 489 -25.44 -55.06 119.51
CA GLU A 489 -26.59 -55.80 120.05
C GLU A 489 -26.21 -57.24 120.44
N LYS A 490 -25.45 -57.94 119.59
CA LYS A 490 -24.94 -59.28 119.91
C LYS A 490 -24.01 -59.31 121.13
N GLN A 491 -23.18 -58.28 121.32
CA GLN A 491 -22.32 -58.18 122.50
C GLN A 491 -23.13 -58.01 123.79
N GLU A 492 -24.17 -57.17 123.76
CA GLU A 492 -25.07 -56.97 124.91
C GLU A 492 -25.85 -58.24 125.28
N GLU A 493 -26.28 -59.04 124.30
CA GLU A 493 -26.94 -60.34 124.56
C GLU A 493 -25.99 -61.36 125.23
N LEU A 494 -24.75 -61.46 124.76
CA LEU A 494 -23.72 -62.33 125.33
C LEU A 494 -23.42 -61.96 126.79
N GLU A 495 -23.37 -60.67 127.09
CA GLU A 495 -23.11 -60.18 128.45
C GLU A 495 -24.27 -60.48 129.41
N LYS A 496 -25.52 -60.37 128.94
CA LYS A 496 -26.72 -60.79 129.71
C LYS A 496 -26.70 -62.29 130.01
N MET A 497 -26.34 -63.14 129.04
CA MET A 497 -26.21 -64.58 129.28
C MET A 497 -25.14 -64.91 130.32
N ARG A 498 -24.00 -64.20 130.29
CA ARG A 498 -22.89 -64.42 131.22
C ARG A 498 -23.28 -64.13 132.67
N LYS A 499 -23.98 -63.01 132.92
CA LYS A 499 -24.49 -62.66 134.27
C LYS A 499 -25.49 -63.69 134.82
N LYS A 500 -26.31 -64.28 133.95
CA LYS A 500 -27.28 -65.32 134.34
C LYS A 500 -26.58 -66.57 134.86
N LEU A 501 -25.54 -67.01 134.14
CA LEU A 501 -24.75 -68.19 134.49
C LEU A 501 -24.02 -68.02 135.83
N GLU A 502 -23.60 -66.80 136.15
CA GLU A 502 -22.86 -66.46 137.38
C GLU A 502 -23.78 -66.53 138.61
N ASN A 503 -25.00 -66.00 138.51
CA ASN A 503 -26.02 -66.11 139.56
C ASN A 503 -26.40 -67.57 139.86
N ASP A 504 -26.61 -68.40 138.83
CA ASP A 504 -26.97 -69.81 139.01
C ASP A 504 -25.85 -70.57 139.76
N ARG A 505 -24.59 -70.17 139.53
CA ARG A 505 -23.42 -70.76 140.18
C ARG A 505 -23.33 -70.41 141.67
N GLU A 506 -23.69 -69.19 142.05
CA GLU A 506 -23.70 -68.75 143.47
C GLU A 506 -24.77 -69.47 144.29
N VAL A 507 -25.94 -69.73 143.71
CA VAL A 507 -27.03 -70.47 144.37
C VAL A 507 -26.59 -71.89 144.71
N PHE A 508 -25.96 -72.57 143.76
CA PHE A 508 -25.51 -73.95 143.92
C PHE A 508 -24.43 -74.11 145.00
N VAL A 509 -23.53 -73.13 145.14
CA VAL A 509 -22.48 -73.13 146.17
C VAL A 509 -23.07 -73.00 147.58
N ARG A 510 -24.14 -72.20 147.77
CA ARG A 510 -24.80 -72.05 149.08
C ARG A 510 -25.47 -73.34 149.56
N GLU A 511 -26.08 -74.11 148.67
CA GLU A 511 -26.72 -75.39 149.00
C GLU A 511 -25.71 -76.44 149.50
N ILE A 512 -24.58 -76.59 148.80
CA ILE A 512 -23.54 -77.55 149.18
C ILE A 512 -22.94 -77.21 150.56
N THR A 513 -22.78 -75.92 150.85
CA THR A 513 -22.18 -75.46 152.11
C THR A 513 -23.07 -75.77 153.33
N TRP A 514 -24.39 -75.78 153.15
CA TRP A 514 -25.34 -76.08 154.22
C TRP A 514 -25.33 -77.56 154.60
N MET A 515 -25.32 -78.45 153.59
CA MET A 515 -25.29 -79.90 153.81
C MET A 515 -24.02 -80.40 154.53
N LEU A 516 -22.88 -79.76 154.31
CA LEU A 516 -21.62 -80.16 154.95
C LEU A 516 -21.61 -79.86 156.46
N LYS A 517 -22.39 -78.87 156.92
CA LYS A 517 -22.42 -78.44 158.32
C LYS A 517 -23.23 -79.40 159.20
N ASP A 518 -24.31 -79.95 158.67
CA ASP A 518 -25.16 -80.94 159.37
C ASP A 518 -24.43 -82.28 159.59
N ILE A 519 -23.51 -82.65 158.70
CA ILE A 519 -22.75 -83.90 158.82
C ILE A 519 -21.71 -83.81 159.97
N GLU A 520 -21.10 -82.64 160.16
CA GLU A 520 -20.07 -82.41 161.18
C GLU A 520 -20.63 -82.41 162.63
N GLU A 521 -21.89 -82.03 162.84
CA GLU A 521 -22.52 -82.04 164.17
C GLU A 521 -22.86 -83.46 164.64
N VAL A 522 -23.29 -84.35 163.73
CA VAL A 522 -23.67 -85.73 164.07
C VAL A 522 -22.47 -86.60 164.48
N GLU A 523 -21.27 -86.32 163.94
CA GLU A 523 -20.06 -87.06 164.30
C GLU A 523 -19.54 -86.70 165.70
N LYS A 524 -19.77 -85.47 166.18
CA LYS A 524 -19.31 -85.03 167.51
C LYS A 524 -20.09 -85.65 168.67
N GLU A 525 -21.41 -85.80 168.55
CA GLU A 525 -22.24 -86.37 169.63
C GLU A 525 -21.90 -87.84 169.91
N LYS A 526 -21.59 -88.64 168.88
CA LYS A 526 -21.30 -90.08 169.07
C LYS A 526 -19.98 -90.38 169.79
N ASP A 527 -19.01 -89.47 169.72
CA ASP A 527 -17.70 -89.64 170.36
C ASP A 527 -17.71 -89.26 171.85
N GLU A 528 -18.67 -88.44 172.31
CA GLU A 528 -18.85 -88.10 173.73
C GLU A 528 -19.53 -89.25 174.50
N ASP A 529 -20.57 -89.88 173.95
CA ASP A 529 -21.26 -91.01 174.58
C ASP A 529 -20.35 -92.21 174.86
N LYS A 530 -19.35 -92.43 173.99
CA LYS A 530 -18.38 -93.54 174.15
C LYS A 530 -17.42 -93.32 175.31
N LYS A 531 -17.11 -92.07 175.66
CA LYS A 531 -16.20 -91.71 176.76
C LYS A 531 -16.86 -91.82 178.13
N GLU A 532 -18.15 -91.51 178.21
CA GLU A 532 -18.88 -91.49 179.48
C GLU A 532 -19.13 -92.90 180.01
N LEU A 533 -19.46 -93.87 179.13
CA LEU A 533 -19.66 -95.26 179.54
C LEU A 533 -18.35 -95.92 180.03
N HIS A 534 -17.20 -95.51 179.48
CA HIS A 534 -15.90 -96.05 179.88
C HIS A 534 -15.48 -95.61 181.30
N GLN A 535 -15.88 -94.41 181.72
CA GLN A 535 -15.58 -93.91 183.07
C GLN A 535 -16.46 -94.55 184.16
N GLU A 536 -17.68 -94.96 183.83
CA GLU A 536 -18.58 -95.62 184.79
C GLU A 536 -18.08 -97.02 185.19
N VAL A 537 -17.51 -97.77 184.23
CA VAL A 537 -16.92 -99.09 184.48
C VAL A 537 -15.71 -99.00 185.42
N ILE A 538 -14.89 -97.96 185.27
CA ILE A 538 -13.69 -97.75 186.11
C ILE A 538 -14.06 -97.38 187.56
N ARG A 539 -15.09 -96.55 187.75
CA ARG A 539 -15.54 -96.15 189.10
C ARG A 539 -16.09 -97.31 189.93
N ARG A 540 -16.68 -98.33 189.30
CA ARG A 540 -17.22 -99.49 190.03
C ARG A 540 -16.14 -100.46 190.50
N ILE A 541 -15.02 -100.55 189.79
CA ILE A 541 -13.88 -101.41 190.17
C ILE A 541 -13.11 -100.82 191.38
N GLN A 542 -13.09 -99.50 191.56
CA GLN A 542 -12.28 -98.86 192.62
C GLN A 542 -12.97 -98.74 193.98
N ARG A 543 -14.31 -98.84 194.08
CA ARG A 543 -14.99 -98.69 195.38
C ARG A 543 -14.99 -99.92 196.28
N ASN A 544 -14.81 -101.13 195.77
CA ASN A 544 -14.83 -102.33 196.62
C ASN A 544 -13.44 -102.87 197.02
N LYS A 545 -12.37 -102.06 196.85
CA LYS A 545 -11.02 -102.43 197.30
C LYS A 545 -10.50 -101.70 198.55
N ASN A 546 -11.21 -100.71 199.11
CA ASN A 546 -10.74 -99.94 200.27
C ASN A 546 -11.67 -100.01 201.50
N SER A 547 -11.94 -101.21 202.02
CA SER A 547 -12.26 -101.39 203.45
C SER A 547 -11.99 -102.83 203.90
N CYS A 548 -10.79 -103.06 204.40
CA CYS A 548 -10.49 -104.07 205.42
C CYS A 548 -10.54 -103.35 206.78
N VAL A 549 -11.29 -103.87 207.75
CA VAL A 549 -11.18 -103.87 209.25
C VAL A 549 -12.62 -104.24 209.75
N PHE A 550 -12.97 -105.46 210.16
CA PHE A 550 -12.51 -106.21 211.33
C PHE A 550 -12.61 -107.74 211.09
N GLN A 551 -11.62 -108.44 211.67
CA GLN A 551 -11.44 -109.89 211.90
C GLN A 551 -11.08 -110.79 210.72
#